data_AF-A0A534FH25-F1
#
_entry.id   AF-A0A534FH25-F1
#
_cell.length_a   1.000
_cell.length_b   1.000
_cell.length_c   1.000
_cell.angle_alpha   90.00
_cell.angle_beta   90.00
_cell.angle_gamma   90.00
#
_symmetry.space_group_name_H-M   'P 1'
#
loop_
_entity.id
_entity.type
_entity.pdbx_description
1 polymer ?
#
loop_
_entity_poly.entity_id
_entity_poly.type
_entity_poly.pdbx_seq_one_letter_code
_entity_poly.pdbx_strand_id
1 'polypeptide(L)'
;MSLDRRAFLKSSACVSGGLIIALQLPGCSKPGRTSGEPKTVAANAWLRIGTDNTITFLCDRSEMGQGVYTALPTLIAEELGV
;
A
#
# COMPACT_ATOMS: atom_id res chain seq x y z
N MET A 1 12.04 37.63 38.84
CA MET A 1 12.77 36.84 37.84
C MET A 1 11.88 35.71 37.36
N SER A 2 11.08 35.96 36.32
CA SER A 2 10.22 34.95 35.70
C SER A 2 11.09 34.04 34.82
N LEU A 3 11.34 32.81 35.27
CA LEU A 3 12.01 31.81 34.46
C LEU A 3 11.10 31.40 33.30
N ASP A 4 11.51 31.77 32.10
CA ASP A 4 10.77 31.48 30.89
C ASP A 4 10.81 29.96 30.63
N ARG A 5 9.64 29.29 30.55
CA ARG A 5 9.56 27.82 30.43
C ARG A 5 10.36 27.30 29.24
N ARG A 6 10.40 28.07 28.15
CA ARG A 6 11.16 27.77 26.94
C ARG A 6 12.68 27.87 27.17
N ALA A 7 13.14 28.82 27.97
CA ALA A 7 14.56 28.96 28.32
C ALA A 7 15.02 27.82 29.23
N PHE A 8 14.17 27.41 30.19
CA PHE A 8 14.42 26.26 31.05
C PHE A 8 14.57 24.96 30.25
N LEU A 9 13.64 24.68 29.32
CA LEU A 9 13.70 23.48 28.47
C LEU A 9 14.94 23.44 27.56
N LYS A 10 15.37 24.61 27.04
CA LYS A 10 16.60 24.70 26.24
C LYS A 10 17.84 24.43 27.10
N SER A 11 17.91 25.00 28.30
CA SER A 11 19.04 24.79 29.21
C SER A 11 19.12 23.35 29.70
N SER A 12 17.98 22.72 30.00
CA SER A 12 17.96 21.32 30.43
C SER A 12 18.40 20.39 29.31
N ALA A 13 17.98 20.62 28.06
CA ALA A 13 18.39 19.80 26.92
C ALA A 13 19.90 19.90 26.61
N CYS A 14 20.50 21.09 26.78
CA CYS A 14 21.95 21.25 26.63
C CYS A 14 22.75 20.60 27.76
N VAL A 15 22.25 20.62 28.99
CA VAL A 15 22.93 20.03 30.16
C VAL A 15 22.73 18.52 30.21
N SER A 16 21.57 18.00 29.80
CA SER A 16 21.29 16.58 29.64
C SER A 16 21.84 16.07 28.30
N GLY A 17 23.14 16.26 28.07
CA GLY A 17 23.83 15.59 26.97
C GLY A 17 23.74 14.09 27.18
N GLY A 18 22.83 13.43 26.47
CA GLY A 18 22.68 11.98 26.48
C GLY A 18 23.42 11.37 25.29
N LEU A 19 24.15 10.28 25.52
CA LEU A 19 24.69 9.45 24.43
C LEU A 19 23.56 8.62 23.82
N ILE A 20 23.18 8.93 22.58
CA ILE A 20 22.25 8.09 21.82
C ILE A 20 23.08 7.16 20.94
N ILE A 21 23.03 5.86 21.25
CA ILE A 21 23.59 4.81 20.38
C ILE A 21 22.44 4.19 19.60
N ALA A 22 22.38 4.45 18.31
CA ALA A 22 21.50 3.72 17.41
C ALA A 22 22.15 2.38 17.06
N LEU A 23 21.48 1.26 17.39
CA LEU A 23 21.92 -0.08 17.02
C LEU A 23 20.94 -0.65 16.00
N GLN A 24 21.40 -0.85 14.76
CA GLN A 24 20.64 -1.61 13.77
C GLN A 24 21.01 -3.09 13.93
N LEU A 25 20.05 -3.95 14.29
CA LEU A 25 20.22 -5.41 14.26
C LEU A 25 19.65 -5.96 12.94
N PRO A 26 20.48 -6.15 11.89
CA PRO A 26 20.01 -6.62 10.59
C PRO A 26 19.45 -8.06 10.59
N GLY A 27 19.49 -8.78 11.71
CA GLY A 27 18.96 -10.15 11.84
C GLY A 27 17.63 -10.30 12.60
N CYS A 28 17.15 -9.30 13.35
CA CYS A 28 15.88 -9.40 14.11
C CYS A 28 14.70 -8.74 13.40
N SER A 29 14.95 -7.79 12.52
CA SER A 29 13.99 -7.41 11.50
C SER A 29 14.04 -8.48 10.42
N LYS A 30 13.00 -9.33 10.34
CA LYS A 30 12.69 -9.99 9.06
C LYS A 30 12.81 -8.88 8.02
N PRO A 31 13.70 -8.95 7.02
CA PRO A 31 13.66 -7.98 5.94
C PRO A 31 12.25 -8.09 5.41
N GLY A 32 11.42 -7.09 5.70
CA GLY A 32 10.09 -6.98 5.15
C GLY A 32 10.36 -6.99 3.67
N ARG A 33 10.08 -8.12 3.02
CA ARG A 33 10.49 -8.44 1.66
C ARG A 33 10.29 -7.19 0.83
N THR A 34 11.37 -6.49 0.54
CA THR A 34 11.42 -5.54 -0.57
C THR A 34 11.53 -6.41 -1.81
N SER A 35 10.51 -7.25 -2.04
CA SER A 35 10.29 -7.77 -3.38
C SER A 35 9.84 -6.55 -4.16
N GLY A 36 10.69 -6.07 -5.07
CA GLY A 36 10.32 -5.09 -6.09
C GLY A 36 9.29 -5.63 -7.10
N GLU A 37 8.47 -6.60 -6.69
CA GLU A 37 7.23 -6.90 -7.38
C GLU A 37 6.16 -5.98 -6.79
N PRO A 38 5.36 -5.30 -7.63
CA PRO A 38 4.18 -4.61 -7.12
C PRO A 38 3.38 -5.65 -6.34
N LYS A 39 3.26 -5.49 -5.03
CA LYS A 39 2.33 -6.27 -4.22
C LYS A 39 0.97 -6.02 -4.84
N THR A 40 0.52 -6.97 -5.64
CA THR A 40 -0.85 -7.02 -6.13
C THR A 40 -1.71 -6.99 -4.89
N VAL A 41 -2.32 -5.84 -4.63
CA VAL A 41 -3.32 -5.72 -3.58
C VAL A 41 -4.44 -6.65 -4.01
N ALA A 42 -4.46 -7.86 -3.44
CA ALA A 42 -5.54 -8.81 -3.61
C ALA A 42 -6.73 -8.31 -2.78
N ALA A 43 -7.25 -7.14 -3.15
CA ALA A 43 -8.60 -6.77 -2.79
C ALA A 43 -9.53 -7.80 -3.45
N ASN A 44 -10.56 -8.25 -2.75
CA ASN A 44 -11.62 -9.09 -3.30
C ASN A 44 -12.46 -8.28 -4.30
N ALA A 45 -11.86 -7.86 -5.40
CA ALA A 45 -12.49 -7.08 -6.45
C ALA A 45 -12.92 -8.01 -7.59
N TRP A 46 -14.16 -7.85 -8.05
CA TRP A 46 -14.65 -8.56 -9.24
C TRP A 46 -14.05 -8.03 -10.55
N LEU A 47 -13.53 -6.80 -10.54
CA LEU A 47 -12.85 -6.18 -11.68
C LEU A 47 -11.48 -5.67 -11.26
N ARG A 48 -10.45 -6.00 -12.03
CA ARG A 48 -9.07 -5.57 -11.80
C ARG A 48 -8.48 -5.03 -13.10
N ILE A 49 -7.86 -3.85 -13.04
CA ILE A 49 -7.09 -3.27 -14.13
C ILE A 49 -5.61 -3.34 -13.72
N GLY A 50 -4.82 -4.08 -14.48
CA GLY A 50 -3.38 -4.23 -14.28
C GLY A 50 -2.61 -2.99 -14.73
N THR A 51 -1.39 -2.82 -14.21
CA THR A 51 -0.47 -1.74 -14.63
C THR A 51 0.03 -1.91 -16.07
N ASP A 52 -0.14 -3.11 -16.62
CA ASP A 52 0.10 -3.52 -18.00
C ASP A 52 -1.13 -3.32 -18.90
N ASN A 53 -2.16 -2.64 -18.40
CA ASN A 53 -3.45 -2.43 -19.06
C ASN A 53 -4.28 -3.72 -19.29
N THR A 54 -3.91 -4.82 -18.63
CA THR A 54 -4.70 -6.06 -18.66
C THR A 54 -5.92 -5.91 -17.76
N ILE A 55 -7.12 -6.06 -18.33
CA ILE A 55 -8.38 -6.01 -17.60
C ILE A 55 -8.82 -7.44 -17.27
N THR A 56 -8.93 -7.76 -15.98
CA THR A 56 -9.40 -9.06 -15.48
C THR A 56 -10.75 -8.90 -14.80
N PHE A 57 -11.76 -9.62 -15.28
CA PHE A 57 -13.09 -9.67 -14.69
C PHE A 57 -13.38 -11.08 -14.15
N LEU A 58 -13.80 -11.17 -12.89
CA LEU A 58 -14.25 -12.40 -12.25
C LEU A 58 -15.77 -12.45 -12.29
N CYS A 59 -16.30 -13.36 -13.10
CA CYS A 59 -17.73 -13.61 -13.20
C CYS A 59 -18.13 -14.77 -12.28
N ASP A 60 -19.10 -14.55 -11.40
CA ASP A 60 -19.66 -15.59 -10.52
C ASP A 60 -20.80 -16.39 -11.18
N ARG A 61 -21.24 -15.97 -12.37
CA ARG A 61 -22.33 -16.60 -13.11
C ARG A 61 -21.81 -17.72 -14.00
N SER A 62 -22.47 -18.88 -13.91
CA SER A 62 -22.18 -20.03 -14.78
C SER A 62 -22.62 -19.77 -16.22
N GLU A 63 -21.74 -20.06 -17.18
CA GLU A 63 -22.03 -19.99 -18.61
C GLU A 63 -22.57 -21.33 -19.13
N MET A 64 -23.76 -21.33 -19.72
CA MET A 64 -24.44 -22.52 -20.28
C MET A 64 -24.92 -22.32 -21.73
N GLY A 65 -24.38 -21.34 -22.46
CA GLY A 65 -24.70 -21.03 -23.85
C GLY A 65 -25.42 -19.69 -24.08
N GLN A 66 -25.70 -18.94 -23.02
CA GLN A 66 -26.33 -17.62 -23.08
C GLN A 66 -25.37 -16.47 -23.44
N GLY A 67 -24.05 -16.70 -23.40
CA GLY A 67 -23.03 -15.71 -23.79
C GLY A 67 -22.68 -14.67 -22.72
N VAL A 68 -22.78 -15.00 -21.42
CA VAL A 68 -22.45 -14.09 -20.31
C VAL A 68 -20.97 -13.66 -20.35
N TYR A 69 -20.07 -14.58 -20.69
CA TYR A 69 -18.63 -14.28 -20.84
C TYR A 69 -18.28 -13.45 -22.08
N THR A 70 -19.24 -13.20 -22.97
CA THR A 70 -19.07 -12.33 -24.12
C THR A 70 -19.73 -10.98 -23.87
N ALA A 71 -21.00 -10.98 -23.45
CA ALA A 71 -21.78 -9.77 -23.24
C ALA A 71 -21.24 -8.90 -22.10
N LEU A 72 -20.92 -9.49 -20.94
CA LEU A 72 -20.44 -8.70 -19.78
C LEU A 72 -19.09 -8.03 -20.05
N PRO A 73 -18.05 -8.72 -20.58
CA PRO A 73 -16.81 -8.04 -20.92
C PRO A 73 -16.98 -6.97 -22.01
N THR A 74 -17.91 -7.14 -22.95
CA THR A 74 -18.20 -6.13 -23.99
C THR A 74 -18.74 -4.85 -23.36
N LEU A 75 -19.71 -4.96 -22.45
CA LEU A 75 -20.26 -3.80 -21.74
C LEU A 75 -19.20 -3.12 -20.86
N ILE A 76 -18.34 -3.91 -20.21
CA ILE A 76 -17.24 -3.37 -19.39
C ILE A 76 -16.24 -2.61 -20.27
N ALA A 77 -15.91 -3.13 -21.45
CA ALA A 77 -15.01 -2.46 -22.38
C ALA A 77 -15.59 -1.12 -22.87
N GLU A 78 -16.88 -1.11 -23.22
CA GLU A 78 -17.60 0.10 -23.62
C GLU A 78 -17.57 1.19 -22.54
N GLU A 79 -17.88 0.84 -21.29
CA GLU A 79 -17.85 1.80 -20.16
C GLU A 79 -16.43 2.28 -19.81
N LEU A 80 -15.42 1.43 -20.03
CA LEU A 80 -14.03 1.81 -19.86
C LEU A 80 -13.48 2.60 -21.07
N GLY A 81 -14.22 2.68 -22.17
CA GLY A 81 -13.81 3.35 -23.40
C GLY A 81 -12.63 2.67 -24.10
N VAL A 82 -12.53 1.34 -24.00
CA VAL A 82 -11.48 0.51 -24.64
C VAL A 82 -12.04 -0.43 -25.70
#